data_AF-A0A5E5Q2Z7-F1
#
_entry.id   AF-A0A5E5Q2Z7-F1
#
_cell.length_a   1.000
_cell.length_b   1.000
_cell.length_c   1.000
_cell.angle_alpha   90.00
_cell.angle_beta   90.00
_cell.angle_gamma   90.00
#
_symmetry.space_group_name_H-M   'P 1'
#
loop_
_entity.id
_entity.type
_entity.pdbx_description
1 polymer ?
#
loop_
_entity_poly.entity_id
_entity_poly.type
_entity_poly.pdbx_seq_one_letter_code
_entity_poly.pdbx_strand_id
1 'polypeptide(L)' 'MISGHTSAHQALEEALANYTRQEKALLFSTGYTANMGVFSALRDELDWVLQGKLNHTSLIDADNLNSNKVLLTK' A
#
# COMPACT_ATOMS: atom_id res chain seq x y z
N MET A 1 -3.91 25.74 -4.27
CA MET A 1 -3.48 24.35 -4.04
C MET A 1 -3.17 24.23 -2.55
N ILE A 2 -3.96 23.49 -1.78
CA ILE A 2 -3.64 23.23 -0.36
C ILE A 2 -2.62 22.09 -0.38
N SER A 3 -1.34 22.42 -0.24
CA SER A 3 -0.27 21.40 -0.16
C SER A 3 -0.27 20.84 1.26
N GLY A 4 -0.79 19.62 1.43
CA GLY A 4 -0.75 18.87 2.70
C GLY A 4 0.58 18.15 2.93
N HIS A 5 1.37 17.93 1.87
CA HIS A 5 2.72 17.39 1.96
C HIS A 5 3.69 18.54 2.23
N THR A 6 4.51 18.38 3.27
CA THR A 6 5.43 19.41 3.76
C THR A 6 6.85 18.89 3.75
N SER A 7 7.84 19.78 3.93
CA SER A 7 9.24 19.38 4.05
C SER A 7 9.49 18.37 5.19
N ALA A 8 8.69 18.41 6.27
CA ALA A 8 8.78 17.43 7.34
C ALA A 8 8.34 16.02 6.89
N HIS A 9 7.29 15.92 6.05
CA HIS A 9 6.87 14.65 5.47
C HIS A 9 7.95 14.10 4.54
N GLN A 10 8.50 14.94 3.65
CA GLN A 10 9.59 14.57 2.75
C GLN A 10 10.81 14.03 3.51
N ALA A 11 11.26 14.74 4.54
CA ALA A 11 12.42 14.34 5.33
C ALA A 11 12.20 13.00 6.05
N LEU A 12 10.98 12.75 6.54
CA LEU A 12 10.64 11.48 7.16
C LEU A 12 10.58 10.33 6.16
N GLU A 13 10.02 10.56 4.96
CA GLU A 13 10.01 9.57 3.87
C GLU A 13 11.44 9.19 3.44
N GLU A 14 12.35 10.16 3.31
CA GLU A 14 13.76 9.91 2.99
C GLU A 14 14.47 9.14 4.10
N ALA A 15 14.25 9.52 5.36
CA ALA A 15 14.81 8.82 6.51
C ALA A 15 14.32 7.36 6.58
N LEU A 16 13.02 7.12 6.34
CA LEU A 16 12.43 5.78 6.31
C LEU A 16 12.96 4.94 5.15
N ALA A 17 13.09 5.51 3.95
CA ALA A 17 13.67 4.82 2.80
C ALA A 17 15.10 4.35 3.10
N ASN A 18 15.93 5.24 3.66
CA ASN A 18 17.29 4.91 4.08
C ASN A 18 17.33 3.85 5.18
N TYR A 19 16.48 3.97 6.20
CA TYR A 19 16.42 3.04 7.33
C TYR A 19 15.98 1.63 6.90
N THR A 20 14.98 1.54 6.01
CA THR A 20 14.43 0.28 5.50
C THR A 20 15.19 -0.28 4.29
N ARG A 21 16.21 0.45 3.80
CA ARG A 21 17.00 0.14 2.60
C ARG A 21 16.14 -0.04 1.35
N GLN A 22 15.16 0.84 1.19
CA GLN A 22 14.28 0.90 0.01
C GLN A 22 14.64 2.12 -0.83
N GLU A 23 14.34 2.08 -2.13
CA GLU A 23 14.60 3.21 -3.04
C GLU A 23 13.76 4.46 -2.67
N LYS A 24 12.54 4.23 -2.18
CA LYS A 24 11.58 5.26 -1.76
C LYS A 24 10.70 4.74 -0.63
N ALA A 25 10.12 5.68 0.12
CA ALA A 25 9.03 5.44 1.05
C ALA A 25 7.95 6.51 0.84
N LEU A 26 6.71 6.20 1.19
CA LEU A 26 5.57 7.11 1.10
C LEU A 26 4.77 7.05 2.41
N LEU A 27 4.42 8.21 2.95
CA LEU A 27 3.71 8.31 4.22
C LEU A 27 2.19 8.27 4.04
N PHE A 28 1.54 7.48 4.88
CA PHE A 28 0.07 7.42 4.99
C PHE A 28 -0.34 7.66 6.43
N SER A 29 -1.59 8.10 6.64
CA SER A 29 -2.13 8.34 7.98
C SER A 29 -2.24 7.06 8.82
N THR A 30 -2.46 5.91 8.18
CA THR A 30 -2.55 4.60 8.83
C THR A 30 -2.02 3.47 7.94
N GLY A 31 -1.71 2.32 8.54
CA GLY A 31 -1.39 1.10 7.77
C GLY A 31 -2.56 0.59 6.91
N TYR A 32 -3.81 0.80 7.34
CA TYR A 32 -4.99 0.50 6.54
C TYR A 32 -4.98 1.30 5.22
N THR A 33 -4.83 2.62 5.31
CA THR A 33 -4.78 3.50 4.13
C THR A 33 -3.57 3.25 3.24
N ALA A 34 -2.44 2.82 3.82
CA ALA A 34 -1.26 2.42 3.05
C ALA A 34 -1.57 1.19 2.18
N ASN A 35 -2.14 0.14 2.78
CA ASN A 35 -2.52 -1.07 2.05
C ASN A 35 -3.57 -0.78 0.96
N MET A 36 -4.59 0.02 1.27
CA MET A 36 -5.56 0.49 0.27
C MET A 36 -4.90 1.25 -0.88
N GLY A 37 -3.99 2.17 -0.57
CA GLY A 37 -3.30 2.99 -1.56
C GLY A 37 -2.46 2.15 -2.52
N VAL A 38 -1.68 1.20 -2.00
CA VAL A 38 -0.85 0.30 -2.81
C VAL A 38 -1.72 -0.55 -3.75
N PHE A 39 -2.78 -1.18 -3.22
CA PHE A 39 -3.69 -1.97 -4.04
C PHE A 39 -4.35 -1.12 -5.11
N SER A 40 -4.89 0.04 -4.74
CA SER A 40 -5.56 0.93 -5.68
C SER A 40 -4.63 1.43 -6.79
N ALA A 41 -3.34 1.64 -6.51
CA ALA A 41 -2.38 2.13 -7.49
C ALA A 41 -1.96 1.06 -8.51
N LEU A 42 -1.90 -0.21 -8.08
CA LEU A 42 -1.42 -1.31 -8.92
C LEU A 42 -2.55 -2.12 -9.58
N ARG A 43 -3.81 -1.92 -9.16
CA ARG A 43 -4.95 -2.79 -9.50
C ARG A 43 -5.19 -3.00 -10.99
N ASP A 44 -4.95 -1.98 -11.82
CA ASP A 44 -5.30 -2.02 -13.26
C ASP A 44 -4.21 -2.74 -14.07
N GLU A 45 -3.05 -3.01 -13.48
CA GLU A 45 -1.91 -3.69 -14.10
C GLU A 45 -1.77 -5.16 -13.64
N LEU A 46 -2.64 -5.63 -12.74
CA LEU A 46 -2.54 -6.96 -12.12
C LEU A 46 -3.66 -7.89 -12.62
N ASP A 47 -3.29 -8.96 -13.34
CA ASP A 47 -4.21 -10.02 -13.77
C ASP A 47 -4.71 -10.92 -12.62
N TRP A 48 -3.89 -11.07 -11.58
CA TRP A 48 -4.18 -11.89 -10.40
C TRP A 48 -3.44 -11.35 -9.16
N VAL A 49 -4.00 -11.62 -7.99
CA VAL A 49 -3.41 -11.27 -6.70
C VAL A 49 -3.24 -12.55 -5.87
N LEU A 50 -2.05 -12.76 -5.33
CA LEU A 50 -1.77 -13.85 -4.39
C LEU A 50 -1.82 -13.29 -2.96
N GLN A 51 -2.77 -13.78 -2.15
CA GLN A 51 -2.95 -13.33 -0.77
C GLN A 51 -2.87 -14.51 0.20
N GLY A 52 -2.27 -14.28 1.36
CA GLY A 52 -2.28 -15.24 2.47
C GLY A 52 -3.61 -15.17 3.23
N LYS A 53 -4.19 -16.31 3.60
CA LYS A 53 -5.43 -16.34 4.40
C LYS A 53 -5.31 -15.68 5.77
N LEU A 54 -4.09 -15.61 6.31
CA LEU A 54 -3.78 -14.97 7.59
C LEU A 54 -3.31 -13.51 7.43
N ASN A 55 -3.42 -12.95 6.22
CA ASN A 55 -3.15 -11.54 6.00
C ASN A 55 -4.07 -10.68 6.86
N HIS A 56 -3.59 -9.47 7.18
CA HIS A 56 -4.40 -8.49 7.89
C HIS A 56 -5.67 -8.17 7.08
N THR A 57 -6.82 -8.04 7.76
CA THR A 57 -8.14 -7.85 7.13
C THR A 57 -8.16 -6.69 6.15
N SER A 58 -7.36 -5.65 6.39
CA SER A 58 -7.24 -4.52 5.46
C SER A 58 -6.75 -4.90 4.06
N LEU A 59 -6.01 -5.99 3.88
CA LEU A 59 -5.60 -6.48 2.55
C LEU A 59 -6.74 -7.25 1.87
N ILE A 60 -7.59 -7.91 2.65
CA ILE A 60 -8.79 -8.61 2.17
C ILE A 60 -9.83 -7.58 1.72
N ASP A 61 -10.00 -6.50 2.48
CA ASP A 61 -10.89 -5.39 2.12
C ASP A 61 -10.46 -4.71 0.80
N ALA A 62 -9.16 -4.72 0.49
CA ALA A 62 -8.62 -4.15 -0.73
C ALA A 62 -9.10 -4.92 -1.97
N ASP A 63 -9.18 -6.25 -1.85
CA ASP A 63 -9.57 -7.16 -2.93
C ASP A 63 -11.07 -7.06 -3.23
N ASN A 64 -11.91 -6.87 -2.20
CA ASN A 64 -13.37 -6.78 -2.34
C ASN A 64 -13.84 -5.55 -3.15
N LEU A 65 -12.92 -4.63 -3.49
CA LEU A 65 -13.19 -3.51 -4.38
C LEU A 65 -13.17 -3.91 -5.88
N ASN A 66 -12.84 -5.16 -6.25
CA ASN A 66 -12.70 -5.55 -7.67
C ASN A 66 -13.02 -7.03 -7.99
N SER A 67 -13.10 -7.34 -9.31
CA SER A 67 -13.36 -8.69 -9.86
C SER A 67 -12.09 -9.48 -10.22
N ASN A 68 -10.93 -9.09 -9.71
CA ASN A 68 -9.65 -9.75 -10.03
C ASN A 68 -9.60 -11.16 -9.43
N LYS A 69 -8.88 -12.08 -10.09
CA LYS A 69 -8.73 -13.44 -9.59
C LYS A 69 -7.79 -13.45 -8.38
N VAL A 70 -8.37 -13.70 -7.20
CA VAL A 70 -7.61 -13.87 -5.95
C VAL A 70 -7.24 -15.34 -5.75
N LEU A 71 -5.95 -15.61 -5.59
CA LEU A 71 -5.42 -16.90 -5.20
C LEU A 71 -5.06 -16.84 -3.72
N LEU A 72 -5.71 -17.68 -2.90
CA LEU A 72 -5.44 -17.74 -1.46
C LEU A 72 -4.45 -18.86 -1.13
N THR A 73 -3.31 -18.51 -0.55
CA THR A 73 -2.35 -19.50 -0.04
C THR A 73 -2.87 -20.11 1.26
N LYS A 74 -2.56 -21.39 1.50
CA LYS A 74 -2.90 -22.08 2.75
C LYS A 74 -2.22 -21.44 3.95
#